data_AF-U7QSL4-F1
#
_entry.id   AF-U7QSL4-F1
#
_cell.length_a   1.000
_cell.length_b   1.000
_cell.length_c   1.000
_cell.angle_alpha   90.00
_cell.angle_beta   90.00
_cell.angle_gamma   90.00
#
_symmetry.space_group_name_H-M   'P 1'
#
loop_
_entity.id
_entity.type
_entity.pdbx_description
1 polymer ?
#
loop_
_entity_poly.entity_id
_entity_poly.type
_entity_poly.pdbx_seq_one_letter_code
_entity_poly.pdbx_strand_id
1 'polypeptide(L)'
;MLERALDAGVPCGWVAGDSVYGGDRRLRVWLESRQQPFVLGVARNEPLWWKGPVFMSAQAIAQSLTPQAWKRRSAGAGAKGERLYDWAFTPLWRLQLTREERRFGHYLLVRRSRDEKQELAYYVVYAPRKKAKLKTMAQVAGRRWEIETGFEATKGECGLAQYEVRRWQGWYRHITLSLLAHAVLVALRVQEKKKRSRD
;
A
#
# COMPACT_ATOMS: atom_id res chain seq x y z
N MET A 1 14.56 5.92 5.48
CA MET A 1 13.65 5.51 6.59
C MET A 1 13.29 4.04 6.49
N LEU A 2 12.73 3.55 5.37
CA LEU A 2 12.40 2.13 5.19
C LEU A 2 13.60 1.21 5.43
N GLU A 3 14.76 1.55 4.87
CA GLU A 3 16.00 0.82 5.08
C GLU A 3 16.34 0.64 6.56
N ARG A 4 16.51 1.77 7.28
CA ARG A 4 16.76 1.77 8.72
C ARG A 4 15.73 0.95 9.53
N ALA A 5 14.45 1.00 9.17
CA ALA A 5 13.41 0.24 9.88
C ALA A 5 13.54 -1.26 9.64
N LEU A 6 13.77 -1.67 8.40
CA LEU A 6 13.96 -3.08 8.05
C LEU A 6 15.28 -3.63 8.59
N ASP A 7 16.35 -2.84 8.58
CA ASP A 7 17.66 -3.21 9.14
C ASP A 7 17.61 -3.35 10.66
N ALA A 8 16.80 -2.53 11.33
CA ALA A 8 16.53 -2.65 12.76
C ALA A 8 15.58 -3.82 13.11
N GLY A 9 15.14 -4.62 12.13
CA GLY A 9 14.27 -5.77 12.37
C GLY A 9 12.84 -5.42 12.78
N VAL A 10 12.38 -4.19 12.50
CA VAL A 10 10.99 -3.80 12.79
C VAL A 10 10.04 -4.72 12.03
N PRO A 11 9.07 -5.39 12.70
CA PRO A 11 8.16 -6.31 12.05
C PRO A 11 7.39 -5.64 10.90
N CYS A 12 7.69 -6.02 9.65
CA CYS A 12 7.10 -5.44 8.45
C CYS A 12 6.50 -6.52 7.54
N GLY A 13 5.17 -6.68 7.60
CA GLY A 13 4.48 -7.67 6.75
C GLY A 13 4.35 -7.23 5.29
N TRP A 14 4.18 -5.93 5.05
CA TRP A 14 3.93 -5.33 3.75
C TRP A 14 4.41 -3.88 3.72
N VAL A 15 4.91 -3.44 2.57
CA VAL A 15 5.10 -2.02 2.26
C VAL A 15 3.97 -1.57 1.34
N ALA A 16 3.31 -0.46 1.68
CA ALA A 16 2.28 0.15 0.86
C ALA A 16 2.59 1.63 0.63
N GLY A 17 2.22 2.15 -0.54
CA GLY A 17 2.54 3.52 -0.94
C GLY A 17 1.73 3.95 -2.16
N ASP A 18 1.69 5.26 -2.41
CA ASP A 18 1.01 5.85 -3.56
C ASP A 18 1.89 5.83 -4.83
N SER A 19 1.42 6.50 -5.89
CA SER A 19 2.10 6.60 -7.19
C SER A 19 3.41 7.37 -7.16
N VAL A 20 3.62 8.27 -6.19
CA VAL A 20 4.90 8.99 -6.06
C VAL A 20 6.00 8.01 -5.73
N TYR A 21 5.74 7.06 -4.83
CA TYR A 21 6.71 6.04 -4.44
C TYR A 21 6.72 4.85 -5.38
N GLY A 22 5.56 4.36 -5.83
CA GLY A 22 5.54 3.14 -6.65
C GLY A 22 6.00 3.33 -8.09
N GLY A 23 5.96 4.57 -8.61
CA GLY A 23 6.61 4.92 -9.86
C GLY A 23 8.13 4.78 -9.81
N ASP A 24 8.74 4.89 -8.62
CA ASP A 24 10.18 4.65 -8.45
C ASP A 24 10.50 3.16 -8.58
N ARG A 25 11.10 2.81 -9.73
CA ARG A 25 11.57 1.44 -10.00
C ARG A 25 12.72 1.03 -9.08
N ARG A 26 13.58 1.95 -8.64
CA ARG A 26 14.70 1.64 -7.74
C ARG A 26 14.16 1.18 -6.39
N LEU A 27 13.15 1.85 -5.86
CA LEU A 27 12.46 1.43 -4.64
C LEU A 27 11.88 0.02 -4.76
N ARG A 28 11.17 -0.27 -5.87
CA ARG A 28 10.59 -1.61 -6.10
C ARG A 28 11.67 -2.70 -6.16
N VAL A 29 12.72 -2.49 -6.96
CA VAL A 29 13.84 -3.45 -7.06
C VAL A 29 14.54 -3.64 -5.72
N TRP A 30 14.73 -2.57 -4.95
CA TRP A 30 15.30 -2.66 -3.61
C TRP A 30 14.43 -3.49 -2.66
N LEU A 31 13.10 -3.27 -2.63
CA LEU A 31 12.18 -4.11 -1.85
C LEU A 31 12.19 -5.58 -2.32
N GLU A 32 12.25 -5.82 -3.63
CA GLU A 32 12.36 -7.17 -4.21
C GLU A 32 13.64 -7.88 -3.75
N SER A 33 14.79 -7.18 -3.75
CA SER A 33 16.07 -7.72 -3.31
C SER A 33 16.07 -8.16 -1.84
N ARG A 34 15.22 -7.52 -1.03
CA ARG A 34 15.02 -7.85 0.39
C ARG A 34 13.89 -8.85 0.62
N GLN A 35 13.28 -9.37 -0.45
CA GLN A 35 12.09 -10.22 -0.42
C GLN A 35 10.92 -9.59 0.38
N GLN A 36 10.88 -8.25 0.46
CA GLN A 36 9.88 -7.51 1.21
C GLN A 36 8.60 -7.35 0.37
N PRO A 37 7.46 -7.93 0.76
CA PRO A 37 6.23 -7.82 -0.01
C PRO A 37 5.73 -6.37 -0.06
N PHE A 38 5.17 -5.96 -1.19
CA PHE A 38 4.62 -4.62 -1.34
C PHE A 38 3.38 -4.54 -2.24
N VAL A 39 2.61 -3.47 -2.03
CA VAL A 39 1.54 -2.99 -2.90
C VAL A 39 1.72 -1.49 -3.08
N LEU A 40 2.29 -1.08 -4.21
CA LEU A 40 2.61 0.33 -4.47
C LEU A 40 1.76 0.85 -5.62
N GLY A 41 1.12 2.00 -5.42
CA GLY A 41 0.39 2.70 -6.46
C GLY A 41 1.32 3.08 -7.61
N VAL A 42 0.82 3.08 -8.83
CA VAL A 42 1.59 3.49 -10.02
C VAL A 42 0.73 4.33 -10.94
N ALA A 43 1.37 5.09 -11.82
CA ALA A 43 0.68 5.85 -12.85
C ALA A 43 -0.01 4.90 -13.86
N ARG A 44 -1.06 5.40 -14.51
CA ARG A 44 -1.81 4.65 -15.54
C ARG A 44 -0.94 4.20 -16.72
N ASN A 45 0.11 4.95 -17.03
CA ASN A 45 1.06 4.70 -18.11
C ASN A 45 2.30 3.90 -17.67
N GLU A 46 2.34 3.41 -16.42
CA GLU A 46 3.46 2.60 -15.91
C GLU A 46 3.73 1.41 -16.84
N PRO A 47 4.95 1.26 -17.38
CA PRO A 47 5.28 0.20 -18.32
C PRO A 47 5.54 -1.12 -17.59
N LEU A 48 4.74 -2.13 -17.90
CA LEU A 48 4.77 -3.44 -17.25
C LEU A 48 4.86 -4.56 -18.28
N TRP A 49 5.60 -5.62 -17.95
CA TRP A 49 5.60 -6.85 -18.75
C TRP A 49 4.35 -7.68 -18.47
N TRP A 50 3.54 -7.91 -19.50
CA TRP A 50 2.29 -8.67 -19.41
C TRP A 50 2.23 -9.77 -20.48
N LYS A 51 1.93 -11.01 -20.06
CA LYS A 51 1.92 -12.22 -20.91
C LYS A 51 3.24 -12.53 -21.66
N GLY A 52 4.31 -11.79 -21.38
CA GLY A 52 5.64 -11.97 -21.95
C GLY A 52 6.54 -10.76 -21.65
N PRO A 53 7.76 -10.70 -22.21
CA PRO A 53 8.69 -9.59 -22.06
C PRO A 53 8.31 -8.35 -22.91
N VAL A 54 7.01 -8.11 -23.11
CA VAL A 54 6.49 -6.98 -23.89
C VAL A 54 5.93 -5.94 -22.95
N PHE A 55 6.36 -4.68 -23.10
CA PHE A 55 5.86 -3.58 -22.30
C PHE A 55 4.44 -3.19 -22.72
N MET A 56 3.54 -3.16 -21.74
CA MET A 56 2.21 -2.59 -21.85
C MET A 56 1.95 -1.69 -20.65
N SER A 57 1.20 -0.61 -20.87
CA SER A 57 0.82 0.27 -19.77
C SER A 57 -0.15 -0.42 -18.81
N ALA A 58 -0.13 -0.05 -17.53
CA ALA A 58 -1.09 -0.54 -16.55
C ALA A 58 -2.55 -0.36 -17.02
N GLN A 59 -2.86 0.77 -17.69
CA GLN A 59 -4.16 1.03 -18.30
C GLN A 59 -4.50 0.06 -19.43
N ALA A 60 -3.60 -0.16 -20.38
CA ALA A 60 -3.85 -1.06 -21.51
C ALA A 60 -4.07 -2.51 -21.04
N ILE A 61 -3.32 -2.94 -20.01
CA ILE A 61 -3.54 -4.23 -19.36
C ILE A 61 -4.95 -4.27 -18.76
N ALA A 62 -5.34 -3.27 -17.98
CA ALA A 62 -6.65 -3.22 -17.33
C ALA A 62 -7.82 -3.23 -18.32
N GLN A 63 -7.71 -2.51 -19.43
CA GLN A 63 -8.71 -2.49 -20.51
C GLN A 63 -8.84 -3.84 -21.22
N SER A 64 -7.76 -4.63 -21.24
CA SER A 64 -7.74 -5.96 -21.85
C SER A 64 -8.26 -7.07 -20.91
N LEU A 65 -8.65 -6.75 -19.67
CA LEU A 65 -9.21 -7.71 -18.73
C LEU A 65 -10.70 -7.93 -18.99
N THR A 66 -11.12 -9.20 -18.99
CA THR A 66 -12.52 -9.56 -19.16
C THR A 66 -13.37 -9.09 -17.98
N PRO A 67 -14.68 -8.86 -18.15
CA PRO A 67 -15.57 -8.48 -17.06
C PRO A 67 -15.53 -9.45 -15.86
N GLN A 68 -15.34 -10.74 -16.11
CA GLN A 68 -15.24 -11.79 -15.08
C GLN A 68 -13.98 -11.69 -14.21
N ALA A 69 -12.94 -11.00 -14.68
CA ALA A 69 -11.73 -10.77 -13.90
C ALA A 69 -11.96 -9.80 -12.73
N TRP A 70 -13.01 -8.97 -12.82
CA TRP A 70 -13.36 -7.99 -11.81
C TRP A 70 -14.20 -8.62 -10.70
N LYS A 71 -13.74 -8.48 -9.45
CA LYS A 71 -14.42 -9.01 -8.28
C LYS A 71 -14.61 -7.91 -7.24
N ARG A 72 -15.83 -7.82 -6.72
CA ARG A 72 -16.14 -6.89 -5.63
C ARG A 72 -15.48 -7.32 -4.33
N ARG A 73 -14.67 -6.45 -3.73
CA ARG A 73 -14.02 -6.71 -2.44
C ARG A 73 -13.89 -5.41 -1.64
N SER A 74 -13.96 -5.55 -0.31
CA SER A 74 -13.73 -4.46 0.63
C SER A 74 -12.23 -4.13 0.71
N ALA A 75 -11.91 -2.84 0.68
CA ALA A 75 -10.61 -2.28 0.99
C ALA A 75 -10.40 -2.06 2.50
N GLY A 76 -11.27 -2.62 3.33
CA GLY A 76 -11.31 -2.41 4.78
C GLY A 76 -12.45 -1.49 5.21
N ALA A 77 -12.57 -1.30 6.53
CA ALA A 77 -13.57 -0.41 7.11
C ALA A 77 -13.27 1.05 6.73
N GLY A 78 -14.32 1.83 6.56
CA GLY A 78 -14.30 3.29 6.43
C GLY A 78 -15.34 3.92 7.35
N ALA A 79 -15.37 5.26 7.41
CA ALA A 79 -16.27 6.01 8.30
C ALA A 79 -17.77 5.72 8.05
N LYS A 80 -18.15 5.33 6.83
CA LYS A 80 -19.53 5.00 6.43
C LYS A 80 -19.78 3.49 6.21
N GLY A 81 -18.92 2.62 6.75
CA GLY A 81 -18.98 1.17 6.54
C GLY A 81 -17.89 0.63 5.63
N GLU A 82 -18.06 -0.59 5.09
CA GLU A 82 -17.05 -1.23 4.24
C GLU A 82 -16.79 -0.43 2.96
N ARG A 83 -15.50 -0.16 2.67
CA ARG A 83 -15.10 0.53 1.45
C ARG A 83 -15.04 -0.47 0.28
N LEU A 84 -16.19 -0.70 -0.33
CA LEU A 84 -16.34 -1.66 -1.43
C LEU A 84 -15.90 -1.06 -2.77
N TYR A 85 -15.00 -1.74 -3.45
CA TYR A 85 -14.58 -1.44 -4.82
C TYR A 85 -14.64 -2.70 -5.68
N ASP A 86 -14.64 -2.50 -6.99
CA ASP A 86 -14.38 -3.59 -7.94
C ASP A 86 -12.87 -3.68 -8.16
N TRP A 87 -12.34 -4.90 -8.07
CA TRP A 87 -10.91 -5.13 -8.19
C TRP A 87 -10.61 -6.17 -9.26
N ALA A 88 -9.59 -5.90 -10.06
CA ALA A 88 -8.96 -6.89 -10.91
C ALA A 88 -7.54 -7.18 -10.42
N PHE A 89 -7.13 -8.44 -10.50
CA PHE A 89 -5.81 -8.88 -10.07
C PHE A 89 -5.26 -9.88 -11.07
N THR A 90 -4.16 -9.51 -11.74
CA THR A 90 -3.60 -10.28 -12.85
C THR A 90 -2.09 -10.45 -12.68
N PRO A 91 -1.52 -11.64 -12.95
CA PRO A 91 -0.09 -11.84 -12.89
C PRO A 91 0.62 -11.03 -13.97
N LEU A 92 1.74 -10.44 -13.60
CA LEU A 92 2.70 -9.83 -14.52
C LEU A 92 3.75 -10.86 -14.87
N TRP A 93 4.30 -10.73 -16.08
CA TRP A 93 5.41 -11.56 -16.50
C TRP A 93 6.72 -11.00 -15.95
N ARG A 94 7.58 -11.91 -15.49
CA ARG A 94 8.95 -11.65 -15.07
C ARG A 94 9.81 -12.87 -15.36
N LEU A 95 11.07 -12.63 -15.71
CA LEU A 95 12.07 -13.69 -15.74
C LEU A 95 12.40 -14.09 -14.30
N GLN A 96 12.16 -15.36 -13.96
CA GLN A 96 12.47 -15.94 -12.65
C GLN A 96 13.19 -17.27 -12.87
N LEU A 97 14.51 -17.24 -12.79
CA LEU A 97 15.39 -18.35 -13.14
C LEU A 97 15.46 -19.36 -11.99
N THR A 98 15.50 -18.87 -10.75
CA THR A 98 15.69 -19.74 -9.57
C THR A 98 14.36 -20.19 -8.96
N ARG A 99 14.41 -21.27 -8.17
CA ARG A 99 13.24 -21.72 -7.39
C ARG A 99 12.85 -20.71 -6.31
N GLU A 100 13.82 -19.99 -5.77
CA GLU A 100 13.60 -19.00 -4.73
C GLU A 100 12.85 -17.78 -5.25
N GLU A 101 13.27 -17.23 -6.40
CA GLU A 101 12.55 -16.16 -7.09
C GLU A 101 11.09 -16.57 -7.38
N ARG A 102 10.89 -17.83 -7.80
CA ARG A 102 9.56 -18.40 -8.04
C ARG A 102 8.71 -18.58 -6.78
N ARG A 103 9.21 -18.32 -5.57
CA ARG A 103 8.35 -18.25 -4.37
C ARG A 103 7.51 -16.98 -4.36
N PHE A 104 7.97 -15.94 -5.06
CA PHE A 104 7.28 -14.68 -5.21
C PHE A 104 6.68 -14.53 -6.61
N GLY A 105 5.67 -13.69 -6.71
CA GLY A 105 5.07 -13.29 -7.97
C GLY A 105 4.93 -11.78 -8.05
N HIS A 106 4.90 -11.29 -9.28
CA HIS A 106 4.60 -9.91 -9.61
C HIS A 106 3.21 -9.85 -10.19
N TYR A 107 2.44 -8.84 -9.80
CA TYR A 107 1.05 -8.71 -10.20
C TYR A 107 0.69 -7.25 -10.42
N LEU A 108 -0.31 -7.03 -11.25
CA LEU A 108 -1.03 -5.77 -11.35
C LEU A 108 -2.34 -5.94 -10.59
N LEU A 109 -2.55 -5.06 -9.61
CA LEU A 109 -3.83 -4.89 -8.94
C LEU A 109 -4.45 -3.60 -9.48
N VAL A 110 -5.71 -3.69 -9.90
CA VAL A 110 -6.48 -2.54 -10.40
C VAL A 110 -7.71 -2.38 -9.54
N ARG A 111 -7.95 -1.16 -9.07
CA ARG A 111 -9.14 -0.77 -8.33
C ARG A 111 -10.00 0.09 -9.23
N ARG A 112 -11.29 -0.17 -9.31
CA ARG A 112 -12.29 0.67 -9.97
C ARG A 112 -13.26 1.22 -8.92
N SER A 113 -13.45 2.55 -8.92
CA SER A 113 -14.51 3.18 -8.12
C SER A 113 -15.90 2.74 -8.60
N ARG A 114 -16.88 2.89 -7.73
CA ARG A 114 -18.28 2.53 -8.00
C ARG A 114 -19.18 3.73 -8.22
N ASP A 115 -18.59 4.93 -8.23
CA ASP A 115 -19.27 6.14 -8.65
C ASP A 115 -19.45 6.15 -10.18
N GLU A 116 -20.19 7.14 -10.67
CA GLU A 116 -20.48 7.30 -12.10
C GLU A 116 -19.20 7.42 -12.95
N LYS A 117 -18.13 7.95 -12.36
CA LYS A 117 -16.84 8.16 -13.05
C LYS A 117 -16.03 6.89 -13.24
N GLN A 118 -16.26 5.85 -12.42
CA GLN A 118 -15.54 4.57 -12.47
C GLN A 118 -14.01 4.72 -12.58
N GLU A 119 -13.45 5.67 -11.85
CA GLU A 119 -12.03 5.97 -11.82
C GLU A 119 -11.19 4.74 -11.45
N LEU A 120 -10.11 4.56 -12.21
CA LEU A 120 -9.17 3.45 -12.04
C LEU A 120 -7.93 3.90 -11.26
N ALA A 121 -7.53 3.09 -10.29
CA ALA A 121 -6.24 3.18 -9.63
C ALA A 121 -5.44 1.89 -9.84
N TYR A 122 -4.15 2.02 -10.09
CA TYR A 122 -3.26 0.93 -10.48
C TYR A 122 -2.19 0.72 -9.41
N TYR A 123 -1.87 -0.54 -9.13
CA TYR A 123 -0.84 -0.90 -8.16
C TYR A 123 0.02 -2.03 -8.68
N VAL A 124 1.34 -1.88 -8.56
CA VAL A 124 2.28 -2.99 -8.74
C VAL A 124 2.41 -3.72 -7.40
N VAL A 125 2.30 -5.03 -7.48
CA VAL A 125 2.34 -5.91 -6.33
C VAL A 125 3.50 -6.88 -6.49
N TYR A 126 4.29 -7.01 -5.43
CA TYR A 126 5.25 -8.09 -5.25
C TYR A 126 4.89 -8.85 -3.98
N ALA A 127 4.63 -10.15 -4.11
CA ALA A 127 4.09 -10.94 -3.01
C ALA A 127 4.55 -12.39 -3.06
N PRO A 128 4.73 -13.06 -1.91
CA PRO A 128 4.82 -14.51 -1.87
C PRO A 128 3.58 -15.11 -2.52
N ARG A 129 3.74 -16.05 -3.45
CA ARG A 129 2.62 -16.62 -4.22
C ARG A 129 1.52 -17.19 -3.30
N LYS A 130 1.92 -17.76 -2.15
CA LYS A 130 1.00 -18.27 -1.11
C LYS A 130 0.09 -17.19 -0.50
N LYS A 131 0.53 -15.93 -0.47
CA LYS A 131 -0.19 -14.78 0.10
C LYS A 131 -0.84 -13.90 -0.97
N ALA A 132 -0.60 -14.17 -2.26
CA ALA A 132 -1.11 -13.40 -3.40
C ALA A 132 -2.60 -13.68 -3.69
N LYS A 133 -3.46 -13.40 -2.70
CA LYS A 133 -4.92 -13.49 -2.82
C LYS A 133 -5.50 -12.11 -2.99
N LEU A 134 -6.49 -11.95 -3.88
CA LEU A 134 -7.12 -10.65 -4.15
C LEU A 134 -7.62 -9.95 -2.88
N LYS A 135 -8.25 -10.69 -1.94
CA LYS A 135 -8.72 -10.14 -0.66
C LYS A 135 -7.58 -9.49 0.13
N THR A 136 -6.44 -10.16 0.22
CA THR A 136 -5.26 -9.65 0.93
C THR A 136 -4.69 -8.42 0.23
N MET A 137 -4.59 -8.44 -1.10
CA MET A 137 -4.05 -7.29 -1.85
C MET A 137 -4.94 -6.06 -1.73
N ALA A 138 -6.27 -6.25 -1.80
CA ALA A 138 -7.24 -5.17 -1.61
C ALA A 138 -7.17 -4.57 -0.20
N GLN A 139 -7.00 -5.41 0.83
CA GLN A 139 -6.81 -4.94 2.21
C GLN A 139 -5.51 -4.15 2.38
N VAL A 140 -4.39 -4.65 1.84
CA VAL A 140 -3.09 -3.95 1.93
C VAL A 140 -3.14 -2.61 1.19
N ALA A 141 -3.71 -2.57 -0.02
CA ALA A 141 -3.93 -1.32 -0.75
C ALA A 141 -4.84 -0.34 0.04
N GLY A 142 -5.87 -0.88 0.70
CA GLY A 142 -6.84 -0.12 1.46
C GLY A 142 -6.33 0.48 2.77
N ARG A 143 -5.24 -0.07 3.34
CA ARG A 143 -4.55 0.49 4.52
C ARG A 143 -3.95 1.88 4.29
N ARG A 144 -3.77 2.30 3.04
CA ARG A 144 -3.34 3.67 2.71
C ARG A 144 -4.24 4.74 3.34
N TRP A 145 -5.54 4.47 3.45
CA TRP A 145 -6.49 5.38 4.09
C TRP A 145 -6.26 5.53 5.60
N GLU A 146 -5.79 4.48 6.27
CA GLU A 146 -5.44 4.54 7.69
C GLU A 146 -4.25 5.48 7.90
N ILE A 147 -3.32 5.53 6.95
CA ILE A 147 -2.19 6.48 6.96
C ILE A 147 -2.70 7.91 6.83
N GLU A 148 -3.59 8.20 5.88
CA GLU A 148 -4.20 9.54 5.72
C GLU A 148 -4.97 9.96 6.97
N THR A 149 -5.79 9.05 7.52
CA THR A 149 -6.53 9.30 8.77
C THR A 149 -5.59 9.54 9.95
N GLY A 150 -4.51 8.76 10.05
CA GLY A 150 -3.49 8.93 11.08
C GLY A 150 -2.77 10.27 10.97
N PHE A 151 -2.42 10.71 9.76
CA PHE A 151 -1.84 12.02 9.54
C PHE A 151 -2.78 13.15 9.94
N GLU A 152 -4.06 13.10 9.55
CA GLU A 152 -5.04 14.11 9.96
C GLU A 152 -5.24 14.13 11.49
N ALA A 153 -5.32 12.95 12.12
CA ALA A 153 -5.37 12.87 13.58
C ALA A 153 -4.09 13.41 14.24
N THR A 154 -2.91 13.13 13.71
CA THR A 154 -1.63 13.65 14.24
C THR A 154 -1.55 15.16 14.10
N LYS A 155 -2.06 15.74 12.99
CA LYS A 155 -2.15 17.20 12.82
C LYS A 155 -3.09 17.83 13.85
N GLY A 156 -4.28 17.25 14.03
CA GLY A 156 -5.29 17.79 14.95
C GLY A 156 -4.98 17.59 16.44
N GLU A 157 -4.40 16.44 16.80
CA GLU A 157 -4.25 16.01 18.20
C GLU A 157 -2.81 16.14 18.72
N CYS A 158 -1.81 16.12 17.85
CA CYS A 158 -0.39 16.09 18.23
C CYS A 158 0.42 17.24 17.60
N GLY A 159 -0.26 18.23 17.01
CA GLY A 159 0.36 19.43 16.46
C GLY A 159 1.36 19.18 15.33
N LEU A 160 1.18 18.11 14.53
CA LEU A 160 2.14 17.78 13.46
C LEU A 160 2.39 18.94 12.48
N ALA A 161 1.36 19.76 12.24
CA ALA A 161 1.43 20.93 11.37
C ALA A 161 1.53 22.26 12.14
N GLN A 162 1.61 22.24 13.47
CA GLN A 162 1.59 23.40 14.36
C GLN A 162 3.00 23.68 14.89
N TYR A 163 3.95 23.91 13.98
CA TYR A 163 5.32 24.28 14.32
C TYR A 163 5.73 25.57 13.62
N GLU A 164 6.56 26.36 14.28
CA GLU A 164 7.15 27.60 13.72
C GLU A 164 8.67 27.50 13.54
N VAL A 165 9.21 26.28 13.63
CA VAL A 165 10.65 26.02 13.53
C VAL A 165 11.16 26.24 12.10
N ARG A 166 12.28 26.95 11.98
CA ARG A 166 12.91 27.29 10.68
C ARG A 166 14.20 26.51 10.40
N ARG A 167 14.66 25.67 11.34
CA ARG A 167 15.88 24.87 11.21
C ARG A 167 15.52 23.39 11.06
N TRP A 168 16.23 22.68 10.18
CA TRP A 168 16.05 21.25 9.93
C TRP A 168 16.02 20.41 11.21
N GLN A 169 16.96 20.63 12.13
CA GLN A 169 17.04 19.89 13.39
C GLN A 169 15.81 20.12 14.28
N GLY A 170 15.32 21.37 14.35
CA GLY A 170 14.11 21.71 15.11
C GLY A 170 12.87 21.05 14.50
N TRP A 171 12.75 21.11 13.17
CA TRP A 171 11.69 20.43 12.42
C TRP A 171 11.70 18.92 12.64
N TYR A 172 12.87 18.29 12.50
CA TYR A 172 13.02 16.84 12.64
C TYR A 172 12.63 16.36 14.05
N ARG A 173 13.04 17.09 15.10
CA ARG A 173 12.65 16.78 16.49
C ARG A 173 11.14 16.92 16.68
N HIS A 174 10.54 18.01 16.20
CA HIS A 174 9.10 18.25 16.31
C HIS A 174 8.29 17.13 15.65
N ILE A 175 8.57 16.83 14.38
CA ILE A 175 7.89 15.78 13.63
C ILE A 175 8.03 14.42 14.34
N THR A 176 9.23 14.10 14.83
CA THR A 176 9.47 12.84 15.55
C THR A 176 8.63 12.75 16.83
N LEU A 177 8.59 13.82 17.63
CA LEU A 177 7.81 13.86 18.88
C LEU A 177 6.31 13.82 18.62
N SER A 178 5.80 14.56 17.63
CA SER A 178 4.38 14.51 17.24
C SER A 178 3.97 13.11 16.77
N LEU A 179 4.79 12.44 15.96
CA LEU A 179 4.53 11.07 15.52
C LEU A 179 4.59 10.06 16.68
N LEU A 180 5.52 10.24 17.62
CA LEU A 180 5.60 9.43 18.83
C LEU A 180 4.36 9.60 19.72
N ALA A 181 3.94 10.84 19.96
CA ALA A 181 2.73 11.14 20.73
C ALA A 181 1.49 10.49 20.09
N HIS A 182 1.36 10.59 18.76
CA HIS A 182 0.27 9.92 18.06
C HIS A 182 0.32 8.40 18.18
N ALA A 183 1.49 7.79 18.07
CA ALA A 183 1.65 6.34 18.28
C ALA A 183 1.19 5.91 19.68
N VAL A 184 1.52 6.69 20.72
CA VAL A 184 1.04 6.45 22.10
C VAL A 184 -0.48 6.55 22.18
N LEU A 185 -1.08 7.61 21.62
CA LEU A 185 -2.55 7.77 21.60
C LEU A 185 -3.26 6.62 20.90
N VAL A 186 -2.74 6.15 19.76
CA VAL A 186 -3.28 5.00 19.04
C VAL A 186 -3.18 3.73 19.89
N ALA A 187 -2.05 3.51 20.57
CA ALA A 187 -1.88 2.34 21.44
C ALA A 187 -2.90 2.34 22.60
N LEU A 188 -3.09 3.49 23.26
CA LEU A 188 -4.07 3.66 24.33
C LEU A 188 -5.50 3.41 23.83
N ARG A 189 -5.89 3.99 22.68
CA ARG A 189 -7.20 3.76 22.07
C ARG A 189 -7.47 2.29 21.75
N VAL A 190 -6.46 1.57 21.27
CA VAL A 190 -6.56 0.13 20.99
C VAL A 190 -6.73 -0.68 22.27
N GLN A 191 -6.02 -0.32 23.35
CA GLN A 191 -6.16 -0.96 24.65
C GLN A 191 -7.56 -0.76 25.24
N GLU A 192 -8.08 0.47 25.20
CA GLU A 192 -9.42 0.79 25.71
C GLU A 192 -10.53 0.07 24.93
N LYS A 193 -10.42 -0.02 23.60
CA LYS A 193 -11.36 -0.82 22.79
C LYS A 193 -11.37 -2.30 23.17
N LYS A 194 -10.19 -2.88 23.47
CA LYS A 194 -10.07 -4.29 23.90
C LYS A 194 -10.68 -4.55 25.27
N LYS A 195 -10.61 -3.58 26.19
CA LYS A 195 -11.28 -3.66 27.51
C LYS A 195 -12.80 -3.67 27.32
N ARG A 196 -13.32 -2.67 26.60
CA ARG A 196 -14.77 -2.55 26.31
C ARG A 196 -15.39 -3.72 25.53
N SER A 197 -14.60 -4.51 24.81
CA SER A 197 -15.09 -5.71 24.09
C SER A 197 -15.07 -6.98 24.93
N ARG A 198 -14.49 -6.93 26.14
CA ARG A 198 -14.40 -8.06 27.08
C ARG A 198 -15.45 -7.97 28.19
N ASP A 199 -16.00 -6.79 28.43
CA ASP A 199 -17.16 -6.53 29.28
C ASP A 199 -18.46 -6.68 28.47
#